data_AF-U5T8B5-F1
#
_entry.id   AF-U5T8B5-F1
#
_cell.length_a   1.000
_cell.length_b   1.000
_cell.length_c   1.000
_cell.angle_alpha   90.00
_cell.angle_beta   90.00
_cell.angle_gamma   90.00
#
_symmetry.space_group_name_H-M   'P 1'
#
loop_
_entity.id
_entity.type
_entity.pdbx_description
1 polymer ?
#
loop_
_entity_poly.entity_id
_entity_poly.type
_entity_poly.pdbx_seq_one_letter_code
_entity_poly.pdbx_strand_id
1 'polypeptide(L)'
;MQVGRVSDIALDPDRFEARVELTIQSSFDNLPSDTAARIRTSGLLGEQYVSLQPGGMPDSLSDGDDITLTQSALVLEDIVGQFLYEQSSGSDE
;
A
#
# COMPACT_ATOMS: atom_id res chain seq x y z
N MET A 1 -11.17 5.16 -8.63
CA MET A 1 -11.57 6.57 -8.44
C MET A 1 -10.55 7.21 -7.53
N GLN A 2 -10.09 8.42 -7.84
CA GLN A 2 -9.20 9.15 -6.95
C GLN A 2 -10.01 9.82 -5.83
N VAL A 3 -9.64 9.53 -4.59
CA VAL A 3 -10.30 10.06 -3.38
C VAL A 3 -9.40 11.01 -2.58
N GLY A 4 -8.15 11.20 -3.02
CA GLY A 4 -7.14 11.94 -2.29
C GLY A 4 -5.79 11.95 -3.02
N ARG A 5 -4.73 12.27 -2.29
CA ARG A 5 -3.34 12.27 -2.77
C ARG A 5 -2.36 12.02 -1.62
N VAL A 6 -1.14 11.60 -1.97
CA VAL A 6 0.00 11.62 -1.04
C VAL A 6 0.45 13.07 -0.85
N SER A 7 0.53 13.54 0.38
CA SER A 7 1.01 14.88 0.73
C SER A 7 2.50 14.89 1.10
N ASP A 8 2.99 13.84 1.76
CA ASP A 8 4.39 13.73 2.19
C ASP A 8 4.86 12.28 2.23
N ILE A 9 6.18 12.10 2.07
CA ILE A 9 6.87 10.83 2.27
C ILE A 9 8.18 11.12 3.02
N ALA A 10 8.31 10.56 4.21
CA ALA A 10 9.47 10.76 5.08
C ALA A 10 9.92 9.44 5.72
N LEU A 11 11.15 9.40 6.22
CA LEU A 11 11.63 8.31 7.06
C LEU A 11 11.24 8.60 8.53
N ASP A 12 10.56 7.67 9.19
CA ASP A 12 10.41 7.70 10.65
C ASP A 12 11.78 7.38 11.27
N PRO A 13 12.43 8.33 11.99
CA PRO A 13 13.77 8.14 12.51
C PRO A 13 13.84 7.16 13.68
N ASP A 14 12.72 6.87 14.34
CA ASP A 14 12.65 5.96 15.48
C ASP A 14 12.40 4.52 15.02
N ARG A 15 11.53 4.35 14.01
CA ARG A 15 11.18 3.03 13.45
C ARG A 15 12.03 2.61 12.26
N PHE A 16 12.73 3.56 11.62
CA PHE A 16 13.43 3.36 10.36
C PHE A 16 12.54 2.81 9.23
N GLU A 17 11.27 3.22 9.24
CA GLU A 17 10.27 2.86 8.23
C GLU A 17 9.81 4.10 7.45
N ALA A 18 9.41 3.92 6.19
CA ALA A 18 8.83 5.00 5.41
C ALA A 18 7.43 5.34 5.95
N ARG A 19 7.23 6.59 6.36
CA ARG A 19 5.93 7.18 6.70
C ARG A 19 5.38 7.92 5.48
N VAL A 20 4.14 7.61 5.11
CA VAL A 20 3.44 8.25 4.01
C VAL A 20 2.24 8.99 4.56
N GLU A 21 2.15 10.29 4.29
CA GLU A 21 1.00 11.11 4.69
C GLU A 21 0.02 11.22 3.52
N LEU A 22 -1.27 11.01 3.81
CA LEU A 22 -2.35 11.05 2.82
C LEU A 22 -3.30 12.19 3.13
N THR A 23 -3.59 13.02 2.12
CA THR A 23 -4.72 13.96 2.17
C THR A 23 -5.91 13.33 1.46
N ILE A 24 -6.97 13.01 2.21
CA ILE A 24 -8.22 12.46 1.67
C ILE A 24 -9.27 13.57 1.56
N GLN A 25 -10.10 13.53 0.50
CA GLN A 25 -11.16 14.51 0.31
C GLN A 25 -12.24 14.36 1.38
N SER A 26 -12.78 15.47 1.85
CA SER A 26 -13.79 15.51 2.94
C SER A 26 -15.10 14.79 2.61
N SER A 27 -15.36 14.46 1.34
CA SER A 27 -16.50 13.63 0.94
C SER A 27 -16.36 12.16 1.32
N PHE A 28 -15.20 11.74 1.85
CA PHE A 28 -14.88 10.39 2.30
C PHE A 28 -14.42 10.39 3.77
N ASP A 29 -15.20 11.03 4.64
CA ASP A 29 -14.91 11.21 6.07
C ASP A 29 -15.33 10.04 6.97
N ASN A 30 -15.89 8.98 6.37
CA ASN A 30 -16.42 7.81 7.06
C ASN A 30 -15.67 6.51 6.70
N LEU A 31 -14.37 6.61 6.44
CA LEU A 31 -13.52 5.45 6.19
C LEU A 31 -13.43 4.59 7.47
N PRO A 32 -13.82 3.31 7.45
CA PRO A 32 -13.71 2.43 8.61
C PRO A 32 -12.29 2.36 9.17
N SER A 33 -12.15 2.20 10.49
CA SER A 33 -10.86 2.10 11.19
C SER A 33 -10.02 0.87 10.81
N ASP A 34 -10.65 -0.16 10.22
CA ASP A 34 -9.99 -1.32 9.60
C ASP A 34 -9.74 -1.16 8.09
N THR A 35 -9.73 0.07 7.58
CA THR A 35 -9.32 0.32 6.19
C THR A 35 -7.88 -0.13 5.97
N ALA A 36 -7.65 -0.90 4.90
CA ALA A 36 -6.31 -1.31 4.49
C ALA A 36 -5.76 -0.42 3.37
N ALA A 37 -4.48 -0.07 3.45
CA ALA A 37 -3.75 0.67 2.42
C ALA A 37 -2.76 -0.26 1.70
N ARG A 38 -2.73 -0.20 0.37
CA ARG A 38 -1.78 -0.99 -0.43
C ARG A 38 -1.18 -0.17 -1.55
N ILE A 39 0.11 -0.33 -1.80
CA ILE A 39 0.75 0.26 -2.99
C ILE A 39 0.48 -0.66 -4.18
N ARG A 40 -0.11 -0.12 -5.25
CA ARG A 40 -0.41 -0.84 -6.49
C ARG A 40 0.17 -0.10 -7.68
N THR A 41 0.51 -0.85 -8.71
CA THR A 41 0.94 -0.31 -10.00
C THR A 41 -0.23 -0.32 -10.98
N SER A 42 -0.42 0.77 -11.72
CA SER A 42 -1.38 0.83 -12.81
C SER A 42 -0.91 -0.04 -13.98
N GLY A 43 -1.47 -1.24 -14.12
CA GLY A 43 -0.99 -2.21 -15.09
C GLY A 43 0.41 -2.73 -14.74
N LEU A 44 1.19 -3.11 -15.76
CA LEU A 44 2.53 -3.67 -15.54
C LEU A 44 3.62 -2.61 -15.26
N LEU A 45 3.50 -1.43 -15.87
CA LEU A 45 4.56 -0.41 -15.91
C LEU A 45 4.05 1.02 -15.69
N GLY A 46 2.79 1.18 -15.25
CA GLY A 46 2.23 2.51 -15.02
C GLY A 46 2.71 3.13 -13.72
N GLU A 47 2.08 4.25 -13.36
CA GLU A 47 2.30 4.91 -12.08
C GLU A 47 1.88 4.03 -10.89
N GLN A 48 2.54 4.25 -9.76
CA GLN A 48 2.16 3.65 -8.49
C GLN A 48 1.14 4.54 -7.79
N TYR A 49 0.18 3.91 -7.10
CA TYR A 49 -0.82 4.59 -6.29
C TYR A 49 -1.13 3.81 -5.03
N VAL A 50 -1.67 4.50 -4.02
CA VAL A 50 -2.19 3.87 -2.82
C VAL A 50 -3.66 3.51 -3.05
N SER A 51 -3.98 2.22 -2.99
CA SER A 51 -5.36 1.75 -2.94
C SER A 51 -5.82 1.63 -1.51
N LEU A 52 -6.96 2.22 -1.18
CA LEU A 52 -7.64 2.03 0.09
C LEU A 52 -8.75 1.00 -0.07
N GLN A 53 -8.79 0.00 0.81
CA GLN A 53 -9.85 -0.98 0.90
C GLN A 53 -10.55 -0.83 2.25
N PRO A 54 -11.76 -0.22 2.27
CA PRO A 54 -12.57 -0.16 3.49
C PRO A 54 -12.84 -1.56 4.04
N GLY A 55 -12.76 -1.68 5.36
CA GLY A 55 -13.23 -2.85 6.07
C GLY A 55 -14.70 -2.70 6.48
N GLY A 56 -15.04 -3.22 7.66
CA GLY A 56 -16.42 -3.26 8.17
C GLY A 56 -16.57 -2.80 9.60
N MET A 57 -15.53 -2.22 10.22
CA MET A 57 -15.64 -1.71 11.59
C MET A 57 -16.58 -0.49 11.65
N PRO A 58 -17.36 -0.33 12.74
CA PRO A 58 -18.31 0.76 12.88
C PRO A 58 -17.62 2.12 13.11
N ASP A 59 -16.43 2.09 13.71
CA ASP A 59 -15.64 3.28 13.97
C ASP A 59 -14.91 3.72 12.70
N SER A 60 -14.81 5.03 12.48
CA SER A 60 -14.11 5.61 11.33
C SER A 60 -12.77 6.21 11.72
N LEU A 61 -11.83 6.24 10.77
CA LEU A 61 -10.58 6.98 10.88
C LEU A 61 -10.85 8.48 10.98
N SER A 62 -10.10 9.14 11.84
CA SER A 62 -10.07 10.57 12.04
C SER A 62 -8.81 11.20 11.45
N ASP A 63 -8.79 12.53 11.37
CA ASP A 63 -7.59 13.27 10.97
C ASP A 63 -6.43 12.97 11.94
N GLY A 64 -5.27 12.63 11.38
CA GLY A 64 -4.09 12.21 12.14
C GLY A 64 -4.05 10.74 12.57
N ASP A 65 -5.09 9.94 12.27
CA ASP A 65 -5.06 8.51 12.55
C ASP A 65 -4.12 7.75 11.59
N ASP A 66 -3.50 6.68 12.10
CA ASP A 66 -2.64 5.79 11.33
C ASP A 66 -3.45 4.62 10.75
N ILE A 67 -3.27 4.35 9.45
CA ILE A 67 -3.73 3.10 8.83
C ILE A 67 -2.74 1.99 9.19
N THR A 68 -3.17 1.03 10.00
CA THR A 68 -2.31 -0.06 10.50
C THR A 68 -2.19 -1.25 9.55
N LEU A 69 -3.18 -1.44 8.67
CA LEU A 69 -3.21 -2.54 7.70
C LEU A 69 -2.57 -2.09 6.38
N THR A 70 -1.25 -2.19 6.29
CA THR A 70 -0.49 -1.74 5.10
C THR A 70 0.11 -2.89 4.32
N GLN A 71 0.17 -2.77 2.99
CA GLN A 71 0.90 -3.71 2.12
C GLN A 71 1.78 -2.97 1.11
N SER A 72 3.05 -3.34 1.06
CA SER A 72 4.02 -2.85 0.09
C SER A 72 3.70 -3.30 -1.33
N ALA A 73 4.21 -2.55 -2.32
CA ALA A 73 4.20 -3.01 -3.70
C ALA A 73 5.08 -4.25 -3.85
N LEU A 74 4.72 -5.10 -4.79
CA LEU A 74 5.63 -6.16 -5.24
C LEU A 74 6.76 -5.51 -6.06
N VAL A 75 7.98 -5.93 -5.79
CA VAL A 75 9.16 -5.57 -6.57
C VAL A 75 9.24 -6.55 -7.74
N LEU A 76 9.25 -6.04 -8.98
CA LEU A 76 9.21 -6.89 -10.18
C LEU A 76 10.42 -7.84 -10.22
N GLU A 77 11.57 -7.35 -9.79
CA GLU A 77 12.83 -8.07 -9.70
C GLU A 77 12.69 -9.29 -8.79
N ASP A 78 11.98 -9.18 -7.66
CA ASP A 78 11.73 -10.28 -6.75
C ASP A 78 10.86 -11.36 -7.42
N ILE A 79 9.84 -10.95 -8.17
CA ILE A 79 8.97 -11.88 -8.92
C ILE A 79 9.76 -12.62 -9.99
N VAL A 80 10.57 -11.90 -10.78
CA VAL A 80 11.39 -12.50 -11.84
C VAL A 80 12.45 -13.43 -11.23
N GLY A 81 13.09 -13.02 -10.15
CA GLY A 81 14.06 -13.83 -9.41
C GLY A 81 13.44 -15.13 -8.91
N GLN A 82 12.26 -15.06 -8.28
CA GLN A 82 11.52 -16.24 -7.84
C GLN A 82 11.16 -17.17 -9.01
N PHE A 83 10.68 -16.62 -10.12
CA PHE A 83 10.30 -17.40 -11.30
C PHE A 83 11.49 -18.13 -11.94
N LEU A 84 12.65 -17.48 -12.03
CA LEU A 84 13.88 -18.10 -12.55
C LEU A 84 14.40 -19.19 -11.62
N TYR A 85 14.33 -18.95 -10.31
CA TYR A 85 14.69 -19.94 -9.31
C TYR A 85 13.82 -21.21 -9.44
N GLU A 86 12.49 -21.06 -9.51
CA GLU A 86 11.55 -22.17 -9.66
C GLU A 86 11.82 -23.03 -10.91
N GLN A 87 12.16 -22.40 -12.05
CA GLN A 87 12.56 -23.12 -13.27
C GLN A 87 13.89 -23.88 -13.11
N SER A 88 14.87 -23.28 -12.41
CA SER A 88 16.16 -23.93 -12.18
C SER A 88 16.06 -25.10 -11.20
N SER A 89 15.24 -24.99 -10.15
CA SER A 89 15.01 -26.08 -9.20
C SER A 89 14.21 -27.25 -9.77
N GLY A 90 13.39 -27.02 -10.80
CA GLY A 90 12.64 -28.07 -11.49
C GLY A 90 13.42 -28.83 -12.57
N SER A 91 14.72 -28.53 -12.76
CA SER A 91 15.59 -29.20 -13.74
C SER A 91 16.64 -30.12 -13.11
N ASP A 92 16.64 -30.30 -11.79
CA ASP A 92 17.48 -31.23 -11.02
C ASP A 92 16.71 -32.46 -10.49
N GLU A 93 15.56 -32.80 -11.08
CA GLU A 93 14.83 -34.08 -10.86
C GLU A 93 14.64 -34.88 -12.16
#